data_AF-A0ABD0WDC6-F1
#
_entry.id   AF-A0ABD0WDC6-F1
#
_cell.length_a   1.000
_cell.length_b   1.000
_cell.length_c   1.000
_cell.angle_alpha   90.00
_cell.angle_beta   90.00
_cell.angle_gamma   90.00
#
_symmetry.space_group_name_H-M   'P 1'
#
loop_
_entity.id
_entity.type
_entity.pdbx_description
1 polymer ?
#
loop_
_entity_poly.entity_id
_entity_poly.type
_entity_poly.pdbx_seq_one_letter_code
_entity_poly.pdbx_strand_id
1 'polypeptide(L)'
;MKRVVDNVFWKYSYTYKGMINRLLLDDRGDDVRFVSAVAKSLFADGTVNWGCIVSLLAFGAALSHHLKDKGNENCTELVGEEISVYLLTDQRDWLIKNNSWDGFVEFFRVADRESTFTNVLLTIAGFAGFGAILTLLIM
;
A
#
# COMPACT_ATOMS: atom_id res chain seq x y z
N MET A 1 11.97 4.04 5.68
CA MET A 1 10.74 3.27 5.33
C MET A 1 9.73 3.24 6.48
N LYS A 2 10.03 2.61 7.64
CA LYS A 2 9.11 2.48 8.79
C LYS A 2 8.32 3.75 9.13
N ARG A 3 9.00 4.87 9.38
CA ARG A 3 8.37 6.17 9.66
C ARG A 3 7.32 6.60 8.62
N VAL A 4 7.63 6.46 7.33
CA VAL A 4 6.75 6.89 6.23
C VAL A 4 5.51 6.01 6.17
N VAL A 5 5.69 4.70 6.28
CA VAL A 5 4.60 3.72 6.30
C VAL A 5 3.73 3.91 7.54
N ASP A 6 4.32 4.05 8.72
CA ASP A 6 3.61 4.27 9.99
C ASP A 6 2.74 5.56 9.93
N ASN A 7 3.27 6.63 9.34
CA ASN A 7 2.52 7.89 9.17
C ASN A 7 1.28 7.73 8.26
N VAL A 8 1.41 7.00 7.15
CA VAL A 8 0.27 6.73 6.25
C VAL A 8 -0.72 5.78 6.91
N PHE A 9 -0.23 4.73 7.56
CA PHE A 9 -1.04 3.76 8.29
C PHE A 9 -1.92 4.45 9.34
N TRP A 10 -1.34 5.25 10.23
CA TRP A 10 -2.11 5.94 11.28
C TRP A 10 -3.14 6.90 10.70
N LYS A 11 -2.76 7.65 9.66
CA LYS A 11 -3.61 8.66 9.03
C LYS A 11 -4.85 8.08 8.35
N TYR A 12 -4.72 6.92 7.71
CA TYR A 12 -5.82 6.26 6.97
C TYR A 12 -6.32 4.98 7.65
N SER A 13 -5.98 4.78 8.93
CA SER A 13 -6.29 3.56 9.70
C SER A 13 -7.77 3.16 9.65
N TYR A 14 -8.68 4.13 9.76
CA TYR A 14 -10.12 3.87 9.67
C TYR A 14 -10.56 3.42 8.26
N THR A 15 -10.04 4.07 7.22
CA THR A 15 -10.30 3.71 5.82
C THR A 15 -9.78 2.30 5.52
N TYR A 16 -8.55 2.00 5.93
CA TYR A 16 -7.96 0.67 5.76
C TYR A 16 -8.79 -0.40 6.47
N LYS A 17 -9.20 -0.17 7.71
CA LYS A 17 -10.06 -1.10 8.45
C LYS A 17 -11.38 -1.37 7.73
N GLY A 18 -12.01 -0.34 7.17
CA GLY A 18 -13.23 -0.48 6.37
C GLY A 18 -13.02 -1.31 5.10
N MET A 19 -11.94 -1.06 4.36
CA MET A 19 -11.61 -1.81 3.13
C MET A 19 -11.27 -3.27 3.43
N ILE A 20 -10.43 -3.52 4.44
CA ILE A 20 -10.04 -4.88 4.86
C ILE A 20 -11.25 -5.69 5.29
N ASN A 21 -12.18 -5.09 6.07
CA ASN A 21 -13.39 -5.79 6.47
C ASN A 21 -14.27 -6.18 5.29
N ARG A 22 -14.37 -5.36 4.24
CA ARG A 22 -15.14 -5.71 3.03
C ARG A 22 -14.45 -6.78 2.20
N LEU A 23 -13.16 -6.61 1.94
CA LEU A 23 -12.35 -7.56 1.17
C LEU A 23 -12.36 -8.97 1.81
N LEU A 24 -12.23 -9.04 3.13
CA LEU A 24 -12.29 -10.31 3.87
C LEU A 24 -13.71 -10.89 4.01
N LEU A 25 -14.77 -10.14 3.71
CA LEU A 25 -16.14 -10.66 3.65
C LEU A 25 -16.46 -11.26 2.27
N ASP A 26 -15.88 -10.68 1.21
CA ASP A 26 -16.03 -11.17 -0.16
C ASP A 26 -15.08 -12.34 -0.47
N ASP A 27 -13.92 -12.40 0.18
CA ASP A 27 -12.98 -13.50 0.05
C ASP A 27 -13.38 -14.68 0.96
N ARG A 28 -13.70 -15.83 0.36
CA ARG A 28 -14.25 -17.01 1.07
C ARG A 28 -13.16 -17.87 1.75
N GLY A 29 -12.07 -17.28 2.21
CA GLY A 29 -10.99 -17.97 2.91
C GLY A 29 -9.91 -17.04 3.44
N ASP A 30 -9.08 -17.54 4.35
CA ASP A 30 -7.90 -16.88 4.94
C ASP A 30 -6.75 -16.63 3.93
N ASP A 31 -7.06 -16.48 2.64
CA ASP A 31 -6.08 -16.37 1.57
C ASP A 31 -5.64 -14.91 1.42
N VAL A 32 -4.33 -14.65 1.48
CA VAL A 32 -3.79 -13.30 1.27
C VAL A 32 -3.70 -12.92 -0.21
N ARG A 33 -4.11 -13.81 -1.13
CA ARG A 33 -4.05 -13.59 -2.58
C ARG A 33 -4.78 -12.35 -3.08
N PHE A 34 -5.78 -11.86 -2.34
CA PHE A 34 -6.44 -10.59 -2.69
C PHE A 34 -5.48 -9.38 -2.61
N VAL A 35 -4.35 -9.49 -1.92
CA VAL A 35 -3.30 -8.45 -1.89
C VAL A 35 -2.77 -8.16 -3.30
N SER A 36 -2.57 -9.18 -4.13
CA SER A 36 -2.17 -9.01 -5.53
C SER A 36 -3.26 -8.30 -6.35
N ALA A 37 -4.53 -8.58 -6.10
CA ALA A 37 -5.65 -7.91 -6.75
C ALA A 37 -5.74 -6.43 -6.34
N VAL A 38 -5.54 -6.12 -5.06
CA VAL A 38 -5.47 -4.74 -4.54
C VAL A 38 -4.30 -4.00 -5.18
N ALA A 39 -3.12 -4.64 -5.29
CA ALA A 39 -1.97 -4.05 -5.94
C ALA A 39 -2.27 -3.74 -7.42
N LYS A 40 -2.78 -4.71 -8.19
CA LYS A 40 -3.18 -4.49 -9.60
C LYS A 40 -4.16 -3.34 -9.76
N SER A 41 -5.15 -3.25 -8.87
CA SER A 41 -6.12 -2.15 -8.86
C SER A 41 -5.46 -0.79 -8.56
N LEU A 42 -4.52 -0.76 -7.60
CA LEU A 42 -3.80 0.46 -7.22
C LEU A 42 -2.95 1.05 -8.35
N PHE A 43 -2.42 0.21 -9.24
CA PHE A 43 -1.55 0.62 -10.35
C PHE A 43 -2.25 0.53 -11.72
N ALA A 44 -3.57 0.33 -11.76
CA ALA A 44 -4.32 0.09 -13.00
C ALA A 44 -4.31 1.28 -13.97
N ASP A 45 -4.15 2.50 -13.46
CA ASP A 45 -4.08 3.74 -14.26
C ASP A 45 -2.69 3.97 -14.88
N GLY A 46 -1.72 3.07 -14.62
CA GLY A 46 -0.34 3.18 -15.10
C GLY A 46 0.50 4.26 -14.41
N THR A 47 -0.07 5.00 -13.45
CA THR A 47 0.61 6.11 -12.77
C THR A 47 1.32 5.61 -11.50
N VAL A 48 2.49 5.00 -11.71
CA VAL A 48 3.33 4.48 -10.63
C VAL A 48 4.18 5.61 -10.04
N ASN A 49 4.10 5.79 -8.71
CA ASN A 49 4.93 6.73 -7.96
C ASN A 49 5.26 6.19 -6.55
N TRP A 50 6.19 6.84 -5.85
CA TRP A 50 6.62 6.40 -4.51
C TRP A 50 5.51 6.42 -3.46
N GLY A 51 4.50 7.28 -3.59
CA GLY A 51 3.37 7.23 -2.66
C GLY A 51 2.44 6.05 -2.93
N CYS A 52 2.22 5.64 -4.18
CA CYS A 52 1.50 4.39 -4.49
C CYS A 52 2.21 3.17 -3.85
N ILE A 53 3.54 3.13 -3.90
CA ILE A 53 4.34 2.08 -3.23
C ILE A 53 4.13 2.12 -1.70
N VAL A 54 4.24 3.29 -1.07
CA VAL A 54 3.99 3.46 0.37
C VAL A 54 2.56 3.07 0.75
N SER A 55 1.60 3.42 -0.08
CA SER A 55 0.19 3.12 0.09
C SER A 55 -0.08 1.62 0.10
N LEU A 56 0.55 0.85 -0.79
CA LEU A 56 0.48 -0.61 -0.79
C LEU A 56 1.12 -1.21 0.47
N LEU A 57 2.29 -0.70 0.88
CA LEU A 57 2.98 -1.15 2.10
C LEU A 57 2.16 -0.86 3.37
N ALA A 58 1.53 0.31 3.45
CA ALA A 58 0.67 0.69 4.57
C ALA A 58 -0.60 -0.16 4.63
N PHE A 59 -1.19 -0.47 3.47
CA PHE A 59 -2.29 -1.43 3.38
C PHE A 59 -1.88 -2.83 3.88
N GLY A 60 -0.72 -3.35 3.43
CA GLY A 60 -0.21 -4.63 3.89
C GLY A 60 0.04 -4.69 5.40
N ALA A 61 0.58 -3.61 5.98
CA ALA A 61 0.76 -3.48 7.42
C ALA A 61 -0.59 -3.49 8.17
N ALA A 62 -1.60 -2.78 7.65
CA ALA A 62 -2.94 -2.77 8.21
C ALA A 62 -3.61 -4.15 8.15
N LEU A 63 -3.47 -4.84 7.02
CA LEU A 63 -4.01 -6.18 6.83
C LEU A 63 -3.35 -7.18 7.77
N SER A 64 -2.02 -7.13 7.88
CA SER A 64 -1.24 -7.99 8.78
C SER A 64 -1.66 -7.79 10.24
N HIS A 65 -1.87 -6.54 10.67
CA HIS A 65 -2.37 -6.25 12.02
C HIS A 65 -3.77 -6.87 12.23
N HIS A 66 -4.67 -6.69 11.27
CA HIS A 66 -6.05 -7.18 11.38
C HIS A 66 -6.14 -8.72 11.39
N LEU A 67 -5.34 -9.40 10.56
CA LEU A 67 -5.29 -10.87 10.52
C LEU A 67 -4.63 -11.46 11.76
N LYS A 68 -3.60 -10.77 12.29
CA LYS A 68 -2.98 -11.15 13.56
C LYS A 68 -3.96 -11.04 14.73
N ASP A 69 -4.76 -9.98 14.79
CA ASP A 69 -5.82 -9.82 15.80
C ASP A 69 -6.89 -10.93 15.73
N LYS A 70 -7.04 -11.57 14.56
CA LYS A 70 -7.93 -12.72 14.33
C LYS A 70 -7.27 -14.09 14.58
N GLY A 71 -6.01 -14.12 15.01
CA GLY A 71 -5.29 -15.36 15.36
C GLY A 71 -4.47 -15.99 14.23
N ASN A 72 -4.27 -15.31 13.10
CA ASN A 72 -3.40 -15.80 12.02
C ASN A 72 -1.96 -15.31 12.22
N GLU A 73 -1.12 -16.12 12.86
CA GLU A 73 0.25 -15.73 13.26
C GLU A 73 1.21 -15.56 12.07
N ASN A 74 0.99 -16.27 10.96
CA ASN A 74 1.86 -16.24 9.78
C ASN A 74 1.45 -15.19 8.73
N CYS A 75 0.35 -14.45 8.97
CA CYS A 75 -0.19 -13.51 7.99
C CYS A 75 0.79 -12.42 7.54
N THR A 76 1.69 -11.98 8.44
CA THR A 76 2.63 -10.89 8.12
C THR A 76 3.66 -11.32 7.07
N GLU A 77 4.13 -12.56 7.15
CA GLU A 77 5.07 -13.12 6.17
C GLU A 77 4.39 -13.28 4.82
N LEU A 78 3.20 -13.89 4.79
CA LEU A 78 2.43 -14.12 3.57
C LEU A 78 2.04 -12.81 2.86
N VAL A 79 1.55 -11.80 3.60
CA VAL A 79 1.24 -10.48 3.03
C VAL A 79 2.50 -9.79 2.50
N GLY A 80 3.62 -9.90 3.23
CA GLY A 80 4.90 -9.36 2.80
C GLY A 80 5.41 -10.00 1.52
N GLU A 81 5.25 -11.32 1.37
CA GLU A 81 5.62 -12.08 0.18
C GLU A 81 4.79 -11.65 -1.03
N GLU A 82 3.47 -11.58 -0.92
CA GLU A 82 2.58 -11.15 -2.01
C GLU A 82 2.92 -9.74 -2.53
N ILE A 83 3.18 -8.80 -1.61
CA ILE A 83 3.60 -7.44 -1.99
C ILE A 83 4.97 -7.48 -2.68
N SER A 84 5.92 -8.25 -2.14
CA SER A 84 7.28 -8.34 -2.69
C SER A 84 7.27 -8.96 -4.09
N VAL A 85 6.50 -10.03 -4.29
CA VAL A 85 6.30 -10.65 -5.61
C VAL A 85 5.80 -9.60 -6.58
N TYR A 86 4.68 -8.93 -6.28
CA TYR A 86 4.10 -7.92 -7.17
C TYR A 86 5.08 -6.79 -7.52
N LEU A 87 5.81 -6.27 -6.53
CA LEU A 87 6.78 -5.19 -6.76
C LEU A 87 7.95 -5.65 -7.64
N LEU A 88 8.40 -6.89 -7.48
CA LEU A 88 9.55 -7.45 -8.20
C LEU A 88 9.18 -8.08 -9.55
N THR A 89 7.88 -8.30 -9.83
CA THR A 89 7.38 -8.76 -11.12
C THR A 89 6.81 -7.59 -11.93
N ASP A 90 5.78 -6.93 -11.42
CA ASP A 90 4.97 -5.98 -12.17
C ASP A 90 5.55 -4.56 -12.15
N GLN A 91 6.24 -4.18 -11.08
CA GLN A 91 6.77 -2.82 -10.88
C GLN A 91 8.29 -2.72 -10.95
N ARG A 92 8.97 -3.83 -11.31
CA ARG A 92 10.42 -3.94 -11.30
C ARG A 92 11.12 -2.88 -12.14
N ASP A 93 10.66 -2.70 -13.38
CA ASP A 93 11.29 -1.75 -14.31
C ASP A 93 11.13 -0.31 -13.82
N TRP A 94 9.98 0.01 -13.24
CA TRP A 94 9.75 1.31 -12.61
C TRP A 94 10.70 1.51 -11.42
N LEU A 95 10.84 0.52 -10.55
CA LEU A 95 11.76 0.59 -9.41
C LEU A 95 13.19 0.83 -9.87
N ILE A 96 13.68 0.07 -10.85
CA ILE A 96 15.04 0.23 -11.40
C ILE A 96 15.22 1.64 -11.99
N LYS A 97 14.25 2.08 -12.81
CA LYS A 97 14.28 3.42 -13.44
C LYS A 97 14.28 4.56 -12.41
N ASN A 98 13.69 4.34 -11.24
CA ASN A 98 13.60 5.32 -10.15
C ASN A 98 14.64 5.09 -9.05
N ASN A 99 15.79 4.49 -9.37
CA ASN A 99 16.92 4.26 -8.45
C ASN A 99 16.57 3.38 -7.25
N SER A 100 15.61 2.46 -7.41
CA SER A 100 15.18 1.46 -6.43
C SER A 100 14.97 2.09 -5.03
N TRP A 101 15.37 1.40 -3.96
CA TRP A 101 15.19 1.89 -2.59
C TRP A 101 16.03 3.15 -2.27
N ASP A 102 17.11 3.43 -3.01
CA ASP A 102 17.87 4.68 -2.84
C ASP A 102 17.05 5.88 -3.33
N GLY A 103 16.31 5.73 -4.43
CA GLY A 103 15.37 6.74 -4.91
C GLY A 103 14.21 6.99 -3.94
N PHE A 104 13.73 5.94 -3.27
CA PHE A 104 12.74 6.09 -2.18
C PHE A 104 13.28 6.96 -1.05
N VAL A 105 14.51 6.70 -0.59
CA VAL A 105 15.13 7.46 0.50
C VAL A 105 15.28 8.92 0.10
N GLU A 106 15.77 9.17 -1.11
CA GLU A 106 15.99 10.54 -1.59
C GLU A 106 14.68 11.32 -1.74
N PHE A 107 13.65 10.70 -2.33
CA PHE A 107 12.34 11.31 -2.50
C PHE A 107 11.74 11.79 -1.17
N PHE A 108 11.73 10.93 -0.16
CA PHE A 108 11.16 11.29 1.14
C PHE A 108 12.10 12.17 2.00
N ARG A 109 13.42 12.15 1.76
CA ARG A 109 14.35 13.09 2.39
C ARG A 109 14.10 14.53 1.94
N VAL A 110 13.82 14.73 0.66
CA VAL A 110 13.48 16.06 0.10
C VAL A 110 12.11 16.52 0.61
N ALA A 111 11.10 15.64 0.56
CA ALA A 111 9.76 15.96 1.06
C ALA A 111 9.75 16.38 2.56
N ASP A 112 10.64 15.80 3.38
CA ASP A 112 10.77 16.15 4.81
C ASP A 112 11.30 17.58 4.99
N ARG A 113 12.27 18.01 4.17
CA ARG A 113 12.91 19.33 4.29
C ARG A 113 11.95 20.48 3.98
N GLU A 114 10.98 20.26 3.10
CA GLU A 114 10.06 21.32 2.69
C GLU A 114 8.93 21.57 3.72
N SER A 115 8.92 20.92 4.89
CA SER A 115 7.80 20.96 5.88
C SER A 115 6.42 20.62 5.27
N THR A 116 6.44 20.04 4.08
CA THR A 116 5.28 19.75 3.24
C THR A 116 5.00 18.24 3.29
N PHE A 117 5.62 17.49 4.20
CA PHE A 117 5.51 16.02 4.24
C PHE A 117 4.06 15.54 4.33
N THR A 118 3.24 16.19 5.16
CA THR A 118 1.82 15.89 5.29
C THR A 118 1.05 16.23 4.02
N ASN A 119 1.41 17.32 3.32
CA ASN A 119 0.77 17.76 2.08
C ASN A 119 1.22 16.93 0.87
N VAL A 120 2.49 16.55 0.77
CA VAL A 120 3.04 15.61 -0.23
C VAL A 120 2.38 14.25 -0.07
N LEU A 121 2.26 13.74 1.16
CA LEU A 121 1.48 12.53 1.44
C LEU A 121 -0.01 12.70 1.06
N LEU A 122 -0.63 13.86 1.30
CA LEU A 122 -2.02 14.16 0.90
C LEU A 122 -2.19 14.19 -0.62
N THR A 123 -1.27 14.80 -1.35
CA THR A 123 -1.34 14.91 -2.82
C THR A 123 -1.10 13.57 -3.49
N ILE A 124 -0.17 12.76 -2.97
CA ILE A 124 0.20 11.49 -3.60
C ILE A 124 -0.76 10.35 -3.21
N ALA A 125 -1.23 10.31 -1.96
CA ALA A 125 -2.26 9.35 -1.55
C ALA A 125 -3.67 9.73 -2.05
N GLY A 126 -3.90 11.01 -2.37
CA GLY A 126 -5.22 11.56 -2.68
C GLY A 126 -5.63 11.57 -4.15
N PHE A 127 -4.73 11.42 -5.14
CA PHE A 127 -5.06 11.81 -6.52
C PHE A 127 -4.92 10.77 -7.64
N ALA A 128 -4.54 9.51 -7.38
CA ALA A 128 -4.46 8.52 -8.48
C ALA A 128 -4.95 7.11 -8.09
N GLY A 129 -4.31 6.47 -7.11
CA GLY A 129 -4.56 5.04 -6.86
C GLY A 129 -5.81 4.70 -6.03
N PHE A 130 -6.09 5.41 -4.93
CA PHE A 130 -7.16 5.00 -4.00
C PHE A 130 -8.57 5.46 -4.35
N GLY A 131 -8.74 6.51 -5.16
CA GLY A 131 -10.07 6.96 -5.60
C GLY A 131 -10.77 5.91 -6.46
N ALA A 132 -10.01 5.27 -7.36
CA ALA A 132 -10.49 4.15 -8.18
C ALA A 132 -10.75 2.88 -7.35
N ILE A 133 -9.86 2.53 -6.39
CA ILE A 133 -10.07 1.37 -5.50
C ILE A 133 -11.33 1.54 -4.65
N LEU A 134 -11.61 2.74 -4.13
CA LEU A 134 -12.84 2.98 -3.38
C LEU A 134 -14.08 2.77 -4.27
N THR A 135 -13.99 3.11 -5.56
CA THR A 135 -15.08 2.92 -6.54
C THR A 135 -15.26 1.44 -6.91
N LEU A 136 -14.18 0.69 -7.05
CA LEU A 136 -14.19 -0.76 -7.31
C LEU A 136 -14.71 -1.61 -6.12
N LEU A 137 -14.68 -1.07 -4.89
CA LEU A 137 -15.24 -1.71 -3.68
C LEU A 137 -16.67 -1.24 -3.35
N ILE A 138 -17.26 -0.40 -4.22
CA ILE A 138 -18.62 0.12 -4.11
C ILE A 138 -19.53 -0.46 -5.22
N MET A 139 -18.96 -1.07 -6.26
CA MET A 139 -19.71 -1.68 -7.37
C MET A 139 -19.77 -3.21 -7.28
#